data_AF-A0AAN9V0R8-F1
#
_entry.id   AF-A0AAN9V0R8-F1
#
_cell.length_a   1.000
_cell.length_b   1.000
_cell.length_c   1.000
_cell.angle_alpha   90.00
_cell.angle_beta   90.00
_cell.angle_gamma   90.00
#
_symmetry.space_group_name_H-M   'P 1'
#
loop_
_entity.id
_entity.type
_entity.pdbx_description
1 polymer ?
#
loop_
_entity_poly.entity_id
_entity_poly.type
_entity_poly.pdbx_seq_one_letter_code
_entity_poly.pdbx_strand_id
1 'polypeptide(L)'
;MIYGLLRPFFINTTKMVKDTLSIHLPSRLTSNVCPSPVRDYEAAVSTLNSLQTNTALLDSYKKQGRRNHSVQQLNLSETVKYLSRTNVTLEQLDTLSVIHVTGTKGKGSTCAFCESILRHHGFKTGFYSSPHLVSVRERIRINGKPLSEEQFTAYFWQVYRALYDAKENEHDMPPYFRFLTVMAFNVFLIEKVDVAIVEVGIGGEYDCTNVLRKVPVVGITSLGMDHMSLLGNSIEEIAWQKGGIFKPGATAFTVNQPSGVWDVLSKRANERECILEVVPPLEEYDWGIVDVMLPHSKRVQTLNASLALQLANAWMLRRKSEML
;
A
#
# COMPACT_ATOMS: atom_id res chain seq x y z
N MET A 1 -15.18 -28.97 42.25
CA MET A 1 -14.33 -29.18 43.45
C MET A 1 -12.88 -28.95 43.04
N ILE A 2 -12.30 -27.86 43.59
CA ILE A 2 -10.88 -27.66 43.98
C ILE A 2 -9.84 -27.79 42.85
N TYR A 3 -9.42 -26.72 42.17
CA TYR A 3 -8.45 -25.66 42.54
C TYR A 3 -7.07 -26.13 43.06
N GLY A 4 -6.02 -25.75 42.31
CA GLY A 4 -4.82 -25.13 42.90
C GLY A 4 -3.51 -25.92 42.84
N LEU A 5 -2.52 -25.38 42.11
CA LEU A 5 -1.13 -25.30 42.57
C LEU A 5 -0.32 -24.35 41.66
N LEU A 6 -0.31 -23.07 42.07
CA LEU A 6 0.72 -22.10 41.74
C LEU A 6 1.72 -22.07 42.90
N ARG A 7 3.02 -22.13 42.60
CA ARG A 7 4.08 -21.55 43.46
C ARG A 7 5.19 -20.93 42.59
N PRO A 8 5.67 -19.72 42.92
CA PRO A 8 6.72 -19.02 42.19
C PRO A 8 8.11 -19.26 42.80
N PHE A 9 9.15 -19.16 41.97
CA PHE A 9 10.54 -19.02 42.43
C PHE A 9 11.04 -17.60 42.15
N PHE A 10 11.30 -16.87 43.23
CA PHE A 10 12.12 -15.66 43.28
C PHE A 10 13.52 -16.08 43.74
N ILE A 11 14.58 -15.68 43.03
CA ILE A 11 15.92 -15.51 43.63
C ILE A 11 16.49 -14.16 43.15
N ASN A 12 16.70 -13.30 44.14
CA ASN A 12 17.50 -12.09 44.13
C ASN A 12 18.99 -12.44 44.08
N THR A 13 19.77 -11.70 43.31
CA THR A 13 21.19 -11.45 43.64
C THR A 13 21.53 -10.00 43.35
N THR A 14 21.91 -9.30 44.41
CA THR A 14 22.36 -7.90 44.42
C THR A 14 23.88 -7.89 44.58
N LYS A 15 24.51 -6.87 43.99
CA LYS A 15 25.72 -6.14 44.45
C LYS A 15 27.11 -6.63 44.02
N MET A 16 27.84 -5.69 43.39
CA MET A 16 29.28 -5.32 43.48
C MET A 16 29.78 -4.90 42.08
N VAL A 17 30.52 -3.83 41.82
CA VAL A 17 31.22 -2.80 42.61
C VAL A 17 31.42 -1.59 41.69
N LYS A 18 31.26 -0.39 42.25
CA LYS A 18 31.73 0.89 41.68
C LYS A 18 33.23 0.97 41.92
N ASP A 19 34.04 1.24 40.88
CA ASP A 19 35.27 2.05 40.97
C ASP A 19 35.74 2.37 39.52
N THR A 20 35.62 3.62 39.08
CA THR A 20 36.63 4.69 39.14
C THR A 20 37.61 4.64 37.95
N LEU A 21 37.25 5.35 36.88
CA LEU A 21 38.19 5.90 35.89
C LEU A 21 37.67 7.28 35.47
N SER A 22 38.18 8.31 36.15
CA SER A 22 37.99 9.71 35.82
C SER A 22 38.88 10.07 34.62
N ILE A 23 38.27 10.37 33.47
CA ILE A 23 38.95 11.05 32.36
C ILE A 23 38.22 12.38 32.15
N HIS A 24 38.96 13.47 32.36
CA HIS A 24 38.52 14.84 32.12
C HIS A 24 38.16 15.05 30.64
N LEU A 25 36.95 15.54 30.38
CA LEU A 25 36.57 16.14 29.09
C LEU A 25 36.32 17.64 29.28
N PRO A 26 36.85 18.51 28.41
CA PRO A 26 36.70 19.95 28.56
C PRO A 26 35.28 20.42 28.25
N SER A 27 34.83 21.39 29.04
CA SER A 27 33.55 22.07 28.98
C SER A 27 33.37 22.88 27.70
N ARG A 28 32.41 22.48 26.85
CA ARG A 28 31.58 23.35 25.99
C ARG A 28 30.45 22.52 25.38
N LEU A 29 29.27 22.58 26.02
CA LEU A 29 28.02 22.12 25.42
C LEU A 29 27.04 23.28 25.43
N THR A 30 26.96 23.95 24.28
CA THR A 30 25.81 24.77 23.91
C THR A 30 24.61 23.85 23.73
N SER A 31 23.62 23.99 24.62
CA SER A 31 22.21 23.57 24.49
C SER A 31 21.90 22.42 23.52
N ASN A 32 22.11 21.18 23.96
CA ASN A 32 21.44 20.02 23.35
C ASN A 32 20.00 19.97 23.88
N VAL A 33 19.09 20.60 23.15
CA VAL A 33 17.66 20.27 23.24
C VAL A 33 17.52 18.86 22.66
N CYS A 34 17.13 17.87 23.48
CA CYS A 34 16.67 16.59 22.93
C CYS A 34 15.59 16.90 21.88
N PRO A 35 15.74 16.47 20.62
CA PRO A 35 14.70 16.69 19.63
C PRO A 35 13.41 16.06 20.14
N SER A 36 12.36 16.87 20.31
CA SER A 36 11.07 16.34 20.73
C SER A 36 10.46 15.50 19.59
N PRO A 37 9.78 14.38 19.87
CA PRO A 37 9.17 13.55 18.84
C PRO A 37 8.25 14.32 17.89
N VAL A 38 7.54 15.33 18.42
CA VAL A 38 6.65 16.22 17.66
C VAL A 38 7.41 17.07 16.64
N ARG A 39 8.58 17.62 17.00
CA ARG A 39 9.41 18.41 16.07
C ARG A 39 9.99 17.56 14.95
N ASP A 40 10.26 16.27 15.23
CA ASP A 40 10.81 15.35 14.24
C ASP A 40 9.74 14.89 13.22
N TYR A 41 8.50 14.69 13.69
CA TYR A 41 7.37 14.38 12.79
C TYR A 41 7.02 15.55 11.86
N GLU A 42 6.93 16.78 12.39
CA GLU A 42 6.68 17.96 11.56
C GLU A 42 7.78 18.16 10.50
N ALA A 43 9.05 17.92 10.86
CA ALA A 43 10.17 17.95 9.93
C ALA A 43 10.02 16.88 8.83
N ALA A 44 9.69 15.64 9.19
CA ALA A 44 9.46 14.56 8.24
C ALA A 44 8.35 14.91 7.23
N VAL A 45 7.22 15.44 7.72
CA VAL A 45 6.09 15.86 6.86
C VAL A 45 6.48 17.05 5.98
N SER A 46 7.20 18.03 6.51
CA SER A 46 7.70 19.19 5.73
C SER A 46 8.64 18.74 4.61
N THR A 47 9.59 17.85 4.92
CA THR A 47 10.51 17.27 3.93
C THR A 47 9.75 16.47 2.87
N LEU A 48 8.80 15.63 3.28
CA LEU A 48 7.94 14.88 2.34
C LEU A 48 7.18 15.82 1.38
N ASN A 49 6.61 16.91 1.90
CA ASN A 49 5.85 17.88 1.10
C ASN A 49 6.74 18.70 0.17
N SER A 50 8.05 18.75 0.41
CA SER A 50 9.00 19.38 -0.53
C SER A 50 9.28 18.53 -1.77
N LEU A 51 8.96 17.22 -1.75
CA LEU A 51 9.07 16.35 -2.91
C LEU A 51 8.02 16.73 -3.97
N GLN A 52 8.40 16.61 -5.24
CA GLN A 52 7.51 16.96 -6.36
C GLN A 52 6.23 16.12 -6.32
N THR A 53 5.08 16.77 -6.50
CA THR A 53 3.79 16.08 -6.63
C THR A 53 3.66 15.41 -8.00
N ASN A 54 2.79 14.40 -8.11
CA ASN A 54 2.50 13.78 -9.40
C ASN A 54 2.01 14.79 -10.44
N THR A 55 1.17 15.75 -10.04
CA THR A 55 0.68 16.81 -10.95
C THR A 55 1.82 17.68 -11.47
N ALA A 56 2.69 18.16 -10.56
CA ALA A 56 3.83 18.99 -10.94
C ALA A 56 4.82 18.23 -11.84
N LEU A 57 5.06 16.94 -11.55
CA LEU A 57 5.89 16.06 -12.36
C LEU A 57 5.30 15.89 -13.77
N LEU A 58 4.01 15.60 -13.87
CA LEU A 58 3.32 15.44 -15.16
C LEU A 58 3.32 16.74 -15.99
N ASP A 59 3.10 17.88 -15.35
CA ASP A 59 3.15 19.19 -16.02
C ASP A 59 4.56 19.53 -16.50
N SER A 60 5.60 19.15 -15.75
CA SER A 60 6.99 19.32 -16.17
C SER A 60 7.32 18.52 -17.43
N TYR A 61 6.79 17.29 -17.57
CA TYR A 61 7.01 16.47 -18.76
C TYR A 61 6.26 16.99 -19.98
N LYS A 62 5.03 17.49 -19.80
CA LYS A 62 4.29 18.18 -20.87
C LYS A 62 5.09 19.38 -21.40
N LYS A 63 5.67 20.19 -20.50
CA LYS A 63 6.52 21.35 -20.87
C LYS A 63 7.80 20.96 -21.61
N GLN A 64 8.35 19.77 -21.34
CA GLN A 64 9.55 19.24 -22.00
C GLN A 64 9.28 18.54 -23.34
N GLY A 65 8.04 18.54 -23.84
CA GLY A 65 7.67 17.89 -25.11
C GLY A 65 7.78 16.36 -25.08
N ARG A 66 7.94 15.75 -23.90
CA ARG A 66 7.96 14.30 -23.75
C ARG A 66 6.54 13.75 -23.86
N ARG A 67 6.34 12.72 -24.70
CA ARG A 67 5.06 12.01 -24.78
C ARG A 67 4.78 11.32 -23.45
N ASN A 68 3.55 11.46 -22.93
CA ASN A 68 3.13 10.84 -21.66
C ASN A 68 3.44 9.32 -21.61
N HIS A 69 3.37 8.64 -22.75
CA HIS A 69 3.61 7.21 -22.85
C HIS A 69 5.05 6.78 -22.48
N SER A 70 6.07 7.53 -22.90
CA SER A 70 7.47 7.17 -22.58
C SER A 70 7.80 7.42 -21.10
N VAL A 71 7.20 8.46 -20.52
CA VAL A 71 7.32 8.77 -19.09
C VAL A 71 6.65 7.71 -18.23
N GLN A 72 5.45 7.27 -18.61
CA GLN A 72 4.71 6.23 -17.91
C GLN A 72 5.51 4.91 -17.89
N GLN A 73 6.15 4.54 -18.99
CA GLN A 73 6.99 3.33 -19.06
C GLN A 73 8.18 3.37 -18.07
N LEU A 74 8.74 4.55 -17.80
CA LEU A 74 9.85 4.72 -16.85
C LEU A 74 9.41 4.64 -15.39
N ASN A 75 8.11 4.76 -15.07
CA ASN A 75 7.65 4.77 -13.68
C ASN A 75 8.00 3.48 -12.93
N LEU A 76 7.89 2.33 -13.58
CA LEU A 76 8.17 1.04 -12.97
C LEU A 76 9.67 0.87 -12.74
N SER A 77 10.50 1.10 -13.76
CA SER A 77 11.96 0.99 -13.65
C SER A 77 12.52 1.93 -12.59
N GLU A 78 12.00 3.16 -12.53
CA GLU A 78 12.35 4.12 -11.48
C GLU A 78 11.93 3.63 -10.09
N THR A 79 10.73 3.06 -9.96
CA THR A 79 10.29 2.53 -8.66
C THR A 79 11.15 1.34 -8.21
N VAL A 80 11.55 0.46 -9.13
CA VAL A 80 12.50 -0.62 -8.85
C VAL A 80 13.85 -0.06 -8.40
N LYS A 81 14.35 0.99 -9.07
CA LYS A 81 15.59 1.70 -8.67
C LYS A 81 15.51 2.25 -7.25
N TYR A 82 14.40 2.89 -6.87
CA TYR A 82 14.28 3.43 -5.51
C TYR A 82 14.10 2.33 -4.44
N LEU A 83 13.42 1.23 -4.77
CA LEU A 83 13.34 0.08 -3.87
C LEU A 83 14.73 -0.52 -3.60
N SER A 84 15.54 -0.71 -4.64
CA SER A 84 16.89 -1.27 -4.48
C SER A 84 17.79 -0.37 -3.62
N ARG A 85 17.67 0.97 -3.74
CA ARG A 85 18.36 1.93 -2.87
C ARG A 85 17.95 1.84 -1.39
N THR A 86 16.75 1.34 -1.12
CA THR A 86 16.29 1.03 0.26
C THR A 86 16.64 -0.38 0.73
N ASN A 87 17.50 -1.10 -0.01
CA ASN A 87 17.84 -2.51 0.22
C ASN A 87 16.63 -3.47 0.12
N VAL A 88 15.62 -3.11 -0.68
CA VAL A 88 14.49 -3.98 -1.01
C VAL A 88 14.65 -4.47 -2.45
N THR A 89 14.99 -5.74 -2.62
CA THR A 89 15.02 -6.37 -3.94
C THR A 89 13.62 -6.78 -4.39
N LEU A 90 13.46 -7.07 -5.68
CA LEU A 90 12.18 -7.58 -6.18
C LEU A 90 11.86 -8.97 -5.64
N GLU A 91 12.87 -9.78 -5.32
CA GLU A 91 12.70 -11.10 -4.72
C GLU A 91 12.19 -10.99 -3.28
N GLN A 92 12.67 -10.00 -2.52
CA GLN A 92 12.12 -9.69 -1.20
C GLN A 92 10.70 -9.16 -1.33
N LEU A 93 10.44 -8.27 -2.29
CA LEU A 93 9.09 -7.74 -2.52
C LEU A 93 8.10 -8.84 -2.93
N ASP A 94 8.55 -9.85 -3.68
CA ASP A 94 7.74 -11.01 -4.07
C ASP A 94 7.34 -11.91 -2.89
N THR A 95 7.95 -11.74 -1.71
CA THR A 95 7.50 -12.42 -0.48
C THR A 95 6.30 -11.74 0.17
N LEU A 96 6.01 -10.49 -0.20
CA LEU A 96 4.86 -9.76 0.29
C LEU A 96 3.60 -10.27 -0.42
N SER A 97 2.67 -10.86 0.34
CA SER A 97 1.36 -11.24 -0.21
C SER A 97 0.50 -9.99 -0.36
N VAL A 98 0.00 -9.74 -1.58
CA VAL A 98 -0.74 -8.50 -1.90
C VAL A 98 -2.13 -8.78 -2.46
N ILE A 99 -3.09 -7.94 -2.07
CA ILE A 99 -4.34 -7.72 -2.80
C ILE A 99 -4.23 -6.34 -3.46
N HIS A 100 -4.24 -6.30 -4.79
CA HIS A 100 -3.99 -5.07 -5.55
C HIS A 100 -5.28 -4.55 -6.19
N VAL A 101 -5.65 -3.30 -5.91
CA VAL A 101 -6.97 -2.75 -6.31
C VAL A 101 -6.81 -1.49 -7.14
N THR A 102 -7.42 -1.48 -8.32
CA THR A 102 -7.59 -0.27 -9.15
C THR A 102 -9.06 0.00 -9.46
N GLY A 103 -9.33 1.09 -10.18
CA GLY A 103 -10.65 1.54 -10.59
C GLY A 103 -10.75 3.05 -10.64
N THR A 104 -11.90 3.56 -11.10
CA THR A 104 -12.14 5.02 -11.16
C THR A 104 -12.77 5.49 -9.86
N LYS A 105 -13.82 4.81 -9.37
CA LYS A 105 -14.48 5.11 -8.09
C LYS A 105 -14.58 3.85 -7.24
N GLY A 106 -14.43 3.99 -5.93
CA GLY A 106 -14.62 2.89 -4.98
C GLY A 106 -13.36 2.13 -4.56
N LYS A 107 -12.18 2.46 -5.09
CA LYS A 107 -10.88 1.86 -4.72
C LYS A 107 -10.64 1.86 -3.21
N GLY A 108 -10.51 3.05 -2.61
CA GLY A 108 -10.29 3.20 -1.17
C GLY A 108 -11.36 2.51 -0.30
N SER A 109 -12.65 2.59 -0.66
CA SER A 109 -13.72 1.88 0.06
C SER A 109 -13.55 0.37 -0.01
N THR A 110 -13.30 -0.17 -1.21
CA THR A 110 -13.08 -1.62 -1.43
C THR A 110 -11.86 -2.10 -0.65
N CYS A 111 -10.75 -1.35 -0.70
CA CYS A 111 -9.56 -1.65 0.09
C CYS A 111 -9.87 -1.65 1.60
N ALA A 112 -10.62 -0.66 2.09
CA ALA A 112 -10.93 -0.53 3.52
C ALA A 112 -11.85 -1.66 4.00
N PHE A 113 -12.85 -2.05 3.21
CA PHE A 113 -13.69 -3.20 3.52
C PHE A 113 -12.88 -4.50 3.50
N CYS A 114 -12.03 -4.70 2.49
CA CYS A 114 -11.20 -5.91 2.36
C CYS A 114 -10.22 -6.03 3.53
N GLU A 115 -9.52 -4.95 3.88
CA GLU A 115 -8.64 -4.88 5.04
C GLU A 115 -9.40 -5.21 6.33
N SER A 116 -10.57 -4.62 6.53
CA SER A 116 -11.37 -4.84 7.72
C SER A 116 -11.77 -6.31 7.84
N ILE A 117 -12.24 -6.93 6.76
CA ILE A 117 -12.59 -8.36 6.73
C ILE A 117 -11.38 -9.20 7.15
N LEU A 118 -10.24 -9.06 6.46
CA LEU A 118 -9.04 -9.86 6.72
C LEU A 118 -8.50 -9.65 8.14
N ARG A 119 -8.52 -8.43 8.64
CA ARG A 119 -8.12 -8.13 10.02
C ARG A 119 -9.04 -8.79 11.05
N HIS A 120 -10.36 -8.82 10.82
CA HIS A 120 -11.30 -9.53 11.70
C HIS A 120 -11.13 -11.05 11.64
N HIS A 121 -10.58 -11.59 10.54
CA HIS A 121 -10.14 -12.98 10.43
C HIS A 121 -8.79 -13.26 11.12
N GLY A 122 -8.17 -12.26 11.76
CA GLY A 122 -6.97 -12.42 12.59
C GLY A 122 -5.64 -12.25 11.84
N PHE A 123 -5.66 -11.84 10.57
CA PHE A 123 -4.43 -11.58 9.81
C PHE A 123 -3.82 -10.22 10.19
N LYS A 124 -2.48 -10.15 10.21
CA LYS A 124 -1.76 -8.87 10.29
C LYS A 124 -1.85 -8.17 8.95
N THR A 125 -2.60 -7.08 8.87
CA THR A 125 -2.87 -6.36 7.63
C THR A 125 -1.97 -5.14 7.47
N GLY A 126 -1.44 -4.95 6.26
CA GLY A 126 -0.92 -3.69 5.75
C GLY A 126 -1.94 -3.05 4.82
N PHE A 127 -2.07 -1.72 4.84
CA PHE A 127 -2.99 -1.00 3.98
C PHE A 127 -2.33 0.25 3.41
N TYR A 128 -2.33 0.36 2.08
CA TYR A 128 -1.80 1.52 1.35
C TYR A 128 -2.89 2.17 0.50
N SER A 129 -3.15 3.46 0.72
CA SER A 129 -4.22 4.20 0.03
C SER A 129 -3.84 5.62 -0.38
N SER A 130 -4.64 6.19 -1.29
CA SER A 130 -4.49 7.58 -1.71
C SER A 130 -5.78 8.25 -2.18
N PRO A 131 -5.96 9.57 -1.99
CA PRO A 131 -5.20 10.46 -1.11
C PRO A 131 -5.52 10.23 0.39
N HIS A 132 -4.91 11.01 1.29
CA HIS A 132 -5.39 11.13 2.68
C HIS A 132 -6.42 12.25 2.80
N LEU A 133 -7.21 12.23 3.87
CA LEU A 133 -8.20 13.28 4.17
C LEU A 133 -7.67 14.30 5.17
N VAL A 134 -7.06 13.85 6.28
CA VAL A 134 -6.59 14.74 7.35
C VAL A 134 -5.09 14.62 7.53
N SER A 135 -4.56 13.40 7.58
CA SER A 135 -3.14 13.14 7.87
C SER A 135 -2.51 12.18 6.86
N VAL A 136 -1.28 12.47 6.43
CA VAL A 136 -0.51 11.59 5.53
C VAL A 136 -0.34 10.17 6.07
N ARG A 137 -0.34 10.00 7.40
CA ARG A 137 -0.27 8.70 8.07
C ARG A 137 -1.45 7.80 7.70
N GLU A 138 -2.60 8.35 7.32
CA GLU A 138 -3.75 7.57 6.86
C GLU A 138 -3.45 6.72 5.63
N ARG A 139 -2.43 7.09 4.84
CA ARG A 139 -2.04 6.37 3.63
C ARG A 139 -1.35 5.05 3.93
N ILE A 140 -0.73 4.87 5.11
CA ILE A 140 -0.04 3.64 5.49
C ILE A 140 -0.58 3.20 6.85
N ARG A 141 -1.30 2.08 6.88
CA ARG A 141 -1.89 1.54 8.11
C ARG A 141 -1.41 0.13 8.37
N ILE A 142 -1.27 -0.20 9.64
CA ILE A 142 -1.05 -1.56 10.14
C ILE A 142 -2.21 -1.92 11.04
N ASN A 143 -2.86 -3.06 10.78
CA ASN A 143 -4.02 -3.53 11.55
C ASN A 143 -5.12 -2.45 11.71
N GLY A 144 -5.49 -1.82 10.59
CA GLY A 144 -6.53 -0.78 10.53
C GLY A 144 -6.13 0.59 11.12
N LYS A 145 -4.95 0.72 11.72
CA LYS A 145 -4.50 1.96 12.36
C LYS A 145 -3.43 2.65 11.52
N PRO A 146 -3.56 3.96 11.24
CA PRO A 146 -2.44 4.76 10.74
C PRO A 146 -1.19 4.55 11.60
N LEU A 147 0.00 4.61 10.99
CA LEU A 147 1.25 4.65 11.75
C LEU A 147 1.17 5.74 12.83
N SER A 148 1.76 5.50 14.00
CA SER A 148 1.98 6.57 14.98
C SER A 148 2.92 7.64 14.41
N GLU A 149 2.99 8.80 15.03
CA GLU A 149 3.92 9.85 14.59
C GLU A 149 5.37 9.38 14.71
N GLU A 150 5.69 8.66 15.78
CA GLU A 150 7.01 8.07 16.00
C GLU A 150 7.34 7.01 14.94
N GLN A 151 6.41 6.09 14.66
CA GLN A 151 6.60 5.06 13.63
C GLN A 151 6.77 5.70 12.25
N PHE A 152 5.89 6.65 11.89
CA PHE A 152 5.97 7.33 10.60
C PHE A 152 7.31 8.04 10.44
N THR A 153 7.74 8.81 11.45
CA THR A 153 9.02 9.54 11.44
C THR A 153 10.22 8.60 11.30
N ALA A 154 10.23 7.49 12.07
CA ALA A 154 11.29 6.51 11.99
C ALA A 154 11.41 5.89 10.59
N TYR A 155 10.29 5.40 10.05
CA TYR A 155 10.26 4.80 8.71
C TYR A 155 10.55 5.83 7.61
N PHE A 156 10.06 7.07 7.75
CA PHE A 156 10.31 8.16 6.82
C PHE A 156 11.81 8.44 6.74
N TRP A 157 12.48 8.69 7.87
CA TRP A 157 13.89 9.04 7.86
C TRP A 157 14.79 7.87 7.45
N GLN A 158 14.42 6.64 7.78
CA GLN A 158 15.11 5.45 7.29
C GLN A 158 15.11 5.41 5.75
N VAL A 159 13.93 5.53 5.14
CA VAL A 159 13.77 5.49 3.68
C VAL A 159 14.39 6.72 3.02
N TYR A 160 14.15 7.91 3.57
CA TYR A 160 14.66 9.17 3.02
C TYR A 160 16.18 9.20 2.98
N ARG A 161 16.87 8.82 4.06
CA ARG A 161 18.34 8.80 4.10
C ARG A 161 18.90 7.78 3.10
N ALA A 162 18.35 6.57 3.06
CA ALA A 162 18.79 5.56 2.09
C ALA A 162 18.67 6.03 0.63
N LEU A 163 17.57 6.72 0.30
CA LEU A 163 17.38 7.31 -1.03
C LEU A 163 18.31 8.50 -1.29
N TYR A 164 18.50 9.37 -0.30
CA TYR A 164 19.32 10.56 -0.40
C TYR A 164 20.81 10.22 -0.56
N ASP A 165 21.31 9.27 0.23
CA ASP A 165 22.72 8.85 0.22
C ASP A 165 23.08 8.14 -1.09
N ALA A 166 22.11 7.50 -1.73
CA ALA A 166 22.28 6.80 -3.01
C ALA A 166 21.84 7.62 -4.24
N LYS A 167 21.52 8.91 -4.09
CA LYS A 167 21.10 9.76 -5.21
C LYS A 167 22.28 10.03 -6.14
N GLU A 168 22.07 9.93 -7.45
CA GLU A 168 23.11 10.19 -8.45
C GLU A 168 23.30 11.69 -8.72
N ASN A 169 22.27 12.49 -8.44
CA ASN A 169 22.28 13.94 -8.56
C ASN A 169 21.14 14.57 -7.72
N GLU A 170 21.09 15.90 -7.65
CA GLU A 170 20.10 16.64 -6.85
C GLU A 170 18.63 16.46 -7.28
N HIS A 171 18.39 15.94 -8.48
CA HIS A 171 17.04 15.70 -9.01
C HIS A 171 16.63 14.22 -8.97
N ASP A 172 17.48 13.36 -8.41
CA ASP A 172 17.30 11.90 -8.39
C ASP A 172 16.66 11.39 -7.10
N MET A 173 15.64 12.14 -6.64
CA MET A 173 14.77 11.76 -5.54
C MET A 173 13.38 11.40 -6.07
N PRO A 174 12.70 10.38 -5.51
CA PRO A 174 11.38 10.02 -5.98
C PRO A 174 10.37 11.14 -5.69
N PRO A 175 9.41 11.38 -6.59
CA PRO A 175 8.29 12.28 -6.33
C PRO A 175 7.43 11.73 -5.19
N TYR A 176 6.65 12.62 -4.58
CA TYR A 176 5.84 12.40 -3.39
C TYR A 176 5.13 11.04 -3.36
N PHE A 177 4.40 10.68 -4.41
CA PHE A 177 3.61 9.45 -4.44
C PHE A 177 4.51 8.21 -4.51
N ARG A 178 5.58 8.26 -5.31
CA ARG A 178 6.52 7.13 -5.44
C ARG A 178 7.33 6.94 -4.15
N PHE A 179 7.72 8.03 -3.48
CA PHE A 179 8.35 7.97 -2.17
C PHE A 179 7.47 7.21 -1.18
N LEU A 180 6.18 7.57 -1.10
CA LEU A 180 5.24 6.90 -0.19
C LEU A 180 4.99 5.44 -0.57
N THR A 181 4.99 5.09 -1.85
CA THR A 181 4.88 3.69 -2.29
C THR A 181 6.11 2.87 -1.84
N VAL A 182 7.32 3.41 -2.04
CA VAL A 182 8.58 2.78 -1.57
C VAL A 182 8.56 2.63 -0.05
N MET A 183 8.14 3.67 0.67
CA MET A 183 8.01 3.64 2.12
C MET A 183 6.98 2.59 2.58
N ALA A 184 5.80 2.52 1.94
CA ALA A 184 4.78 1.54 2.30
C ALA A 184 5.27 0.10 2.15
N PHE A 185 5.97 -0.23 1.06
CA PHE A 185 6.53 -1.57 0.86
C PHE A 185 7.63 -1.91 1.87
N ASN A 186 8.52 -0.97 2.19
CA ASN A 186 9.48 -1.13 3.28
C ASN A 186 8.78 -1.42 4.61
N VAL A 187 7.77 -0.62 4.96
CA VAL A 187 6.99 -0.80 6.20
C VAL A 187 6.35 -2.18 6.25
N PHE A 188 5.69 -2.62 5.17
CA PHE A 188 4.99 -3.91 5.16
C PHE A 188 5.94 -5.10 5.28
N LEU A 189 7.12 -5.03 4.67
CA LEU A 189 8.17 -6.05 4.81
C LEU A 189 8.76 -6.06 6.23
N ILE A 190 9.09 -4.89 6.80
CA ILE A 190 9.65 -4.78 8.15
C ILE A 190 8.64 -5.25 9.20
N GLU A 191 7.38 -4.84 9.06
CA GLU A 191 6.29 -5.23 9.93
C GLU A 191 5.85 -6.69 9.70
N LYS A 192 6.30 -7.35 8.63
CA LYS A 192 5.93 -8.74 8.29
C LYS A 192 4.40 -8.92 8.29
N VAL A 193 3.71 -8.07 7.54
CA VAL A 193 2.25 -8.21 7.39
C VAL A 193 1.94 -9.52 6.67
N ASP A 194 0.84 -10.16 7.05
CA ASP A 194 0.35 -11.35 6.38
C ASP A 194 -0.16 -11.02 4.97
N VAL A 195 -0.78 -9.83 4.83
CA VAL A 195 -1.35 -9.33 3.59
C VAL A 195 -1.25 -7.82 3.53
N ALA A 196 -0.82 -7.28 2.39
CA ALA A 196 -0.92 -5.87 2.08
C ALA A 196 -2.07 -5.61 1.11
N ILE A 197 -2.98 -4.70 1.47
CA ILE A 197 -4.04 -4.22 0.59
C ILE A 197 -3.54 -2.92 -0.03
N VAL A 198 -3.28 -2.95 -1.34
CA VAL A 198 -2.60 -1.87 -2.06
C VAL A 198 -3.58 -1.23 -3.04
N GLU A 199 -3.88 0.04 -2.84
CA GLU A 199 -4.62 0.87 -3.79
C GLU A 199 -3.66 1.44 -4.86
N VAL A 200 -4.04 1.29 -6.13
CA VAL A 200 -3.40 1.96 -7.25
C VAL A 200 -3.68 3.46 -7.20
N GLY A 201 -2.64 4.28 -7.43
CA GLY A 201 -2.79 5.73 -7.54
C GLY A 201 -3.61 6.14 -8.76
N ILE A 202 -3.01 6.02 -9.94
CA ILE A 202 -3.66 6.40 -11.21
C ILE A 202 -3.37 5.34 -12.28
N GLY A 203 -4.42 4.94 -13.02
CA GLY A 203 -4.30 3.95 -14.08
C GLY A 203 -4.13 2.53 -13.53
N GLY A 204 -3.01 1.88 -13.85
CA GLY A 204 -2.68 0.53 -13.41
C GLY A 204 -1.36 0.04 -14.01
N GLU A 205 -1.30 -0.12 -15.33
CA GLU A 205 -0.15 -0.66 -16.08
C GLU A 205 1.17 0.02 -15.69
N TYR A 206 1.15 1.35 -15.60
CA TYR A 206 2.33 2.17 -15.35
C TYR A 206 2.34 2.88 -13.99
N ASP A 207 1.43 2.50 -13.09
CA ASP A 207 1.42 3.04 -11.72
C ASP A 207 2.60 2.48 -10.94
N CYS A 208 3.22 3.27 -10.06
CA CYS A 208 4.38 2.81 -9.30
C CYS A 208 4.06 1.63 -8.36
N THR A 209 2.80 1.43 -7.97
CA THR A 209 2.41 0.24 -7.21
C THR A 209 2.48 -1.06 -8.03
N ASN A 210 2.48 -0.98 -9.38
CA ASN A 210 2.47 -2.14 -10.26
C ASN A 210 3.85 -2.81 -10.44
N VAL A 211 4.86 -2.41 -9.65
CA VAL A 211 6.14 -3.15 -9.51
C VAL A 211 5.99 -4.50 -8.81
N LEU A 212 4.85 -4.72 -8.14
CA LEU A 212 4.50 -6.00 -7.53
C LEU A 212 4.35 -7.08 -8.60
N ARG A 213 5.22 -8.10 -8.61
CA ARG A 213 5.20 -9.15 -9.65
C ARG A 213 4.30 -10.32 -9.27
N LYS A 214 4.30 -10.71 -7.99
CA LYS A 214 3.47 -11.80 -7.45
C LYS A 214 2.27 -11.24 -6.68
N VAL A 215 1.13 -11.16 -7.37
CA VAL A 215 -0.13 -10.70 -6.76
C VAL A 215 -1.17 -11.82 -6.92
N PRO A 216 -1.55 -12.52 -5.85
CA PRO A 216 -2.51 -13.63 -5.94
C PRO A 216 -3.93 -13.20 -6.30
N VAL A 217 -4.33 -11.98 -5.90
CA VAL A 217 -5.71 -11.49 -6.03
C VAL A 217 -5.73 -10.02 -6.43
N VAL A 218 -6.54 -9.70 -7.44
CA VAL A 218 -6.63 -8.37 -8.03
C VAL A 218 -8.09 -7.89 -8.08
N GLY A 219 -8.33 -6.61 -7.79
CA GLY A 219 -9.65 -5.99 -7.85
C GLY A 219 -9.73 -4.82 -8.81
N ILE A 220 -10.78 -4.77 -9.63
CA ILE A 220 -11.15 -3.60 -10.45
C ILE A 220 -12.51 -3.07 -10.00
N THR A 221 -12.52 -1.91 -9.35
CA THR A 221 -13.75 -1.22 -8.96
C THR A 221 -14.41 -0.56 -10.17
N SER A 222 -15.53 0.16 -10.00
CA SER A 222 -16.24 0.79 -11.11
C SER A 222 -15.34 1.68 -11.97
N LEU A 223 -15.39 1.48 -13.28
CA LEU A 223 -14.71 2.29 -14.28
C LEU A 223 -15.60 3.41 -14.79
N GLY A 224 -14.95 4.51 -15.16
CA GLY A 224 -15.60 5.69 -15.72
C GLY A 224 -14.54 6.62 -16.32
N MET A 225 -15.01 7.58 -17.11
CA MET A 225 -14.18 8.60 -17.75
C MET A 225 -13.54 9.51 -16.70
N ASP A 226 -12.27 9.28 -16.40
CA ASP A 226 -11.48 10.05 -15.42
C ASP A 226 -10.01 10.05 -15.85
N HIS A 227 -9.28 11.12 -15.51
CA HIS A 227 -7.87 11.29 -15.89
C HIS A 227 -7.57 11.08 -17.39
N MET A 228 -8.48 11.49 -18.29
CA MET A 228 -8.39 11.20 -19.73
C MET A 228 -7.07 11.67 -20.37
N SER A 229 -6.52 12.80 -19.90
CA SER A 229 -5.21 13.30 -20.36
C SER A 229 -4.02 12.34 -20.12
N LEU A 230 -4.19 11.34 -19.24
CA LEU A 230 -3.19 10.34 -18.88
C LEU A 230 -3.56 8.94 -19.35
N LEU A 231 -4.84 8.58 -19.28
CA LEU A 231 -5.31 7.21 -19.44
C LEU A 231 -5.93 6.92 -20.82
N GLY A 232 -6.19 7.96 -21.62
CA GLY A 232 -6.87 7.84 -22.91
C GLY A 232 -8.19 8.61 -22.94
N ASN A 233 -8.73 8.76 -24.13
CA ASN A 233 -9.97 9.48 -24.40
C ASN A 233 -11.20 8.55 -24.51
N SER A 234 -11.03 7.23 -24.31
CA SER A 234 -12.13 6.26 -24.29
C SER A 234 -12.17 5.40 -23.02
N ILE A 235 -13.32 4.80 -22.73
CA ILE A 235 -13.47 3.92 -21.56
C ILE A 235 -12.65 2.63 -21.73
N GLU A 236 -12.46 2.18 -22.97
CA GLU A 236 -11.64 1.03 -23.36
C GLU A 236 -10.16 1.29 -23.09
N GLU A 237 -9.65 2.49 -23.40
CA GLU A 237 -8.26 2.86 -23.08
C GLU A 237 -8.04 2.92 -21.56
N ILE A 238 -9.01 3.45 -20.82
CA ILE A 238 -9.00 3.45 -19.35
C ILE A 238 -9.04 2.02 -18.80
N ALA A 239 -9.86 1.14 -19.38
CA ALA A 239 -9.93 -0.27 -19.02
C ALA A 239 -8.62 -1.00 -19.31
N TRP A 240 -7.96 -0.71 -20.44
CA TRP A 240 -6.66 -1.27 -20.79
C TRP A 240 -5.60 -0.90 -19.75
N GLN A 241 -5.52 0.38 -19.39
CA GLN A 241 -4.62 0.87 -18.35
C GLN A 241 -4.87 0.19 -17.01
N LYS A 242 -6.14 0.00 -16.62
CA LYS A 242 -6.51 -0.59 -15.33
C LYS A 242 -6.35 -2.10 -15.29
N GLY A 243 -6.62 -2.81 -16.39
CA GLY A 243 -6.23 -4.22 -16.56
C GLY A 243 -4.72 -4.44 -16.57
N GLY A 244 -3.92 -3.38 -16.47
CA GLY A 244 -2.47 -3.42 -16.28
C GLY A 244 -1.96 -4.08 -15.01
N ILE A 245 -2.81 -4.18 -13.99
CA ILE A 245 -2.42 -4.80 -12.72
C ILE A 245 -2.69 -6.31 -12.66
N PHE A 246 -3.28 -6.91 -13.71
CA PHE A 246 -3.41 -8.35 -13.79
C PHE A 246 -2.04 -9.03 -13.87
N LYS A 247 -1.90 -10.14 -13.14
CA LYS A 247 -0.65 -10.91 -13.04
C LYS A 247 -0.91 -12.38 -13.38
N PRO A 248 0.09 -13.10 -13.95
CA PRO A 248 -0.01 -14.53 -14.21
C PRO A 248 -0.45 -15.33 -12.97
N GLY A 249 -1.48 -16.17 -13.16
CA GLY A 249 -2.05 -17.01 -12.12
C GLY A 249 -2.81 -16.26 -11.02
N ALA A 250 -3.09 -14.96 -11.18
CA ALA A 250 -3.95 -14.22 -10.26
C ALA A 250 -5.43 -14.56 -10.46
N THR A 251 -6.23 -14.43 -9.41
CA THR A 251 -7.69 -14.35 -9.54
C THR A 251 -8.09 -12.88 -9.50
N ALA A 252 -8.62 -12.37 -10.61
CA ALA A 252 -9.08 -11.01 -10.73
C ALA A 252 -10.61 -10.92 -10.60
N PHE A 253 -11.06 -9.92 -9.86
CA PHE A 253 -12.48 -9.63 -9.69
C PHE A 253 -12.80 -8.22 -10.17
N THR A 254 -13.95 -8.06 -10.82
CA THR A 254 -14.50 -6.76 -11.20
C THR A 254 -15.96 -6.66 -10.77
N VAL A 255 -16.44 -5.43 -10.58
CA VAL A 255 -17.90 -5.17 -10.57
C VAL A 255 -18.44 -5.17 -12.00
N ASN A 256 -19.77 -5.13 -12.16
CA ASN A 256 -20.40 -4.84 -13.44
C ASN A 256 -19.87 -3.51 -14.01
N GLN A 257 -19.39 -3.54 -15.26
CA GLN A 257 -18.78 -2.41 -15.93
C GLN A 257 -19.67 -1.85 -17.05
N PRO A 258 -19.44 -0.60 -17.50
CA PRO A 258 -20.03 -0.09 -18.72
C PRO A 258 -19.74 -0.97 -19.95
N SER A 259 -20.55 -0.80 -21.00
CA SER A 259 -20.35 -1.50 -22.29
C SER A 259 -18.93 -1.31 -22.83
N GLY A 260 -18.39 -2.33 -23.51
CA GLY A 260 -17.04 -2.34 -24.09
C GLY A 260 -15.90 -2.64 -23.09
N VAL A 261 -16.09 -2.35 -21.80
CA VAL A 261 -15.05 -2.58 -20.78
C VAL A 261 -14.76 -4.06 -20.57
N TRP A 262 -15.80 -4.89 -20.55
CA TRP A 262 -15.66 -6.34 -20.32
C TRP A 262 -14.75 -6.98 -21.36
N ASP A 263 -14.90 -6.65 -22.64
CA ASP A 263 -14.10 -7.24 -23.72
C ASP A 263 -12.63 -6.88 -23.57
N VAL A 264 -12.34 -5.63 -23.19
CA VAL A 264 -10.97 -5.17 -22.91
C VAL A 264 -10.39 -5.90 -21.72
N LEU A 265 -11.09 -5.93 -20.57
CA LEU A 265 -10.59 -6.59 -19.38
C LEU A 265 -10.42 -8.10 -19.58
N SER A 266 -11.33 -8.76 -20.29
CA SER A 266 -11.24 -10.19 -20.61
C SER A 266 -10.04 -10.49 -21.51
N LYS A 267 -9.83 -9.67 -22.55
CA LYS A 267 -8.63 -9.78 -23.39
C LYS A 267 -7.35 -9.59 -22.58
N ARG A 268 -7.33 -8.60 -21.70
CA ARG A 268 -6.19 -8.33 -20.79
C ARG A 268 -5.94 -9.48 -19.82
N ALA A 269 -6.99 -10.07 -19.26
CA ALA A 269 -6.88 -11.22 -18.36
C ALA A 269 -6.28 -12.43 -19.08
N ASN A 270 -6.72 -12.70 -20.32
CA ASN A 270 -6.13 -13.75 -21.17
C ASN A 270 -4.66 -13.47 -21.50
N GLU A 271 -4.31 -12.25 -21.92
CA GLU A 271 -2.92 -11.83 -22.17
C GLU A 271 -2.01 -11.95 -20.95
N ARG A 272 -2.59 -11.83 -19.75
CA ARG A 272 -1.88 -11.88 -18.46
C ARG A 272 -2.03 -13.21 -17.75
N GLU A 273 -2.63 -14.22 -18.39
CA GLU A 273 -2.80 -15.57 -17.85
C GLU A 273 -3.48 -15.59 -16.47
N CYS A 274 -4.54 -14.80 -16.30
CA CYS A 274 -5.28 -14.70 -15.04
C CYS A 274 -6.77 -14.98 -15.24
N ILE A 275 -7.44 -15.41 -14.17
CA ILE A 275 -8.90 -15.59 -14.17
C ILE A 275 -9.53 -14.20 -13.95
N LEU A 276 -10.62 -13.89 -14.65
CA LEU A 276 -11.40 -12.68 -14.42
C LEU A 276 -12.87 -13.03 -14.20
N GLU A 277 -13.41 -12.59 -13.07
CA GLU A 277 -14.80 -12.84 -12.68
C GLU A 277 -15.53 -11.53 -12.33
N VAL A 278 -16.83 -11.49 -12.62
CA VAL A 278 -17.71 -10.42 -12.16
C VAL A 278 -18.28 -10.82 -10.81
N VAL A 279 -18.16 -9.95 -9.80
CA VAL A 279 -18.72 -10.22 -8.48
C VAL A 279 -20.25 -10.13 -8.50
N PRO A 280 -20.96 -11.03 -7.78
CA PRO A 280 -22.41 -10.94 -7.67
C PRO A 280 -22.83 -9.70 -6.86
N PRO A 281 -24.06 -9.21 -7.03
CA PRO A 281 -24.67 -8.25 -6.10
C PRO A 281 -24.56 -8.72 -4.64
N LEU A 282 -24.46 -7.77 -3.71
CA LEU A 282 -24.29 -8.09 -2.28
C LEU A 282 -25.49 -8.85 -1.71
N GLU A 283 -26.65 -8.63 -2.31
CA GLU A 283 -27.94 -9.22 -1.94
C GLU A 283 -28.05 -10.70 -2.35
N GLU A 284 -27.19 -11.18 -3.26
CA GLU A 284 -27.20 -12.57 -3.74
C GLU A 284 -26.34 -13.52 -2.88
N TYR A 285 -25.58 -13.00 -1.92
CA TYR A 285 -24.83 -13.83 -0.97
C TYR A 285 -25.77 -14.46 0.06
N ASP A 286 -25.48 -15.71 0.44
CA ASP A 286 -26.16 -16.35 1.56
C ASP A 286 -25.61 -15.83 2.89
N TRP A 287 -26.32 -14.86 3.47
CA TRP A 287 -26.01 -14.26 4.77
C TRP A 287 -26.55 -15.06 5.96
N GLY A 288 -27.27 -16.15 5.72
CA GLY A 288 -27.98 -16.89 6.77
C GLY A 288 -28.96 -15.98 7.53
N ILE A 289 -28.78 -15.87 8.87
CA ILE A 289 -29.66 -15.10 9.76
C ILE A 289 -29.11 -13.68 10.04
N VAL A 290 -28.00 -13.29 9.39
CA VAL A 290 -27.33 -12.01 9.67
C VAL A 290 -27.86 -10.94 8.74
N ASP A 291 -28.39 -9.85 9.32
CA ASP A 291 -28.73 -8.64 8.55
C ASP A 291 -27.47 -7.82 8.31
N VAL A 292 -27.04 -7.67 7.06
CA VAL A 292 -25.85 -6.92 6.69
C VAL A 292 -26.18 -5.45 6.54
N MET A 293 -26.00 -4.70 7.62
CA MET A 293 -26.15 -3.26 7.64
C MET A 293 -24.84 -2.56 7.27
N LEU A 294 -24.78 -1.93 6.09
CA LEU A 294 -23.72 -0.99 5.77
C LEU A 294 -24.07 0.40 6.33
N PRO A 295 -23.17 1.09 7.08
CA PRO A 295 -23.47 2.34 7.78
C PRO A 295 -24.01 3.49 6.91
N HIS A 296 -23.85 3.39 5.59
CA HIS A 296 -24.37 4.34 4.60
C HIS A 296 -24.77 3.58 3.34
N SER A 297 -26.02 3.10 3.30
CA SER A 297 -26.60 2.26 2.23
C SER A 297 -26.81 3.01 0.91
N LYS A 298 -25.72 3.45 0.27
CA LYS A 298 -25.72 3.83 -1.14
C LYS A 298 -25.35 2.60 -1.97
N ARG A 299 -26.07 2.35 -3.05
CA ARG A 299 -25.84 1.25 -4.03
C ARG A 299 -24.37 1.08 -4.47
N VAL A 300 -23.57 2.14 -4.43
CA VAL A 300 -22.13 2.09 -4.74
C VAL A 300 -21.32 1.40 -3.65
N GLN A 301 -21.69 1.57 -2.38
CA GLN A 301 -21.00 0.91 -1.26
C GLN A 301 -21.31 -0.58 -1.18
N THR A 302 -22.50 -1.02 -1.59
CA THR A 302 -22.82 -2.46 -1.67
C THR A 302 -21.97 -3.16 -2.72
N LEU A 303 -21.75 -2.53 -3.89
CA LEU A 303 -20.83 -3.03 -4.91
C LEU A 303 -19.37 -3.12 -4.41
N ASN A 304 -18.87 -2.06 -3.75
CA ASN A 304 -17.52 -2.07 -3.19
C ASN A 304 -17.37 -3.15 -2.10
N ALA A 305 -18.40 -3.36 -1.29
CA ALA A 305 -18.42 -4.39 -0.25
C ALA A 305 -18.43 -5.80 -0.84
N SER A 306 -19.22 -6.06 -1.90
CA SER A 306 -19.22 -7.34 -2.60
C SER A 306 -17.86 -7.64 -3.22
N LEU A 307 -17.25 -6.65 -3.87
CA LEU A 307 -15.91 -6.80 -4.42
C LEU A 307 -14.88 -7.11 -3.31
N ALA A 308 -14.91 -6.35 -2.21
CA ALA A 308 -14.04 -6.58 -1.07
C ALA A 308 -14.20 -7.98 -0.46
N LEU A 309 -15.43 -8.49 -0.38
CA LEU A 309 -15.74 -9.82 0.13
C LEU A 309 -15.08 -10.90 -0.74
N GLN A 310 -15.22 -10.82 -2.06
CA GLN A 310 -14.60 -11.78 -2.97
C GLN A 310 -13.08 -11.71 -2.94
N LEU A 311 -12.51 -10.50 -2.90
CA LEU A 311 -11.06 -10.30 -2.78
C LEU A 311 -10.51 -10.97 -1.51
N ALA A 312 -11.14 -10.71 -0.36
CA ALA A 312 -10.73 -11.30 0.92
C ALA A 312 -10.91 -12.82 0.92
N ASN A 313 -12.04 -13.33 0.45
CA ASN A 313 -12.34 -14.75 0.42
C ASN A 313 -11.37 -15.52 -0.48
N ALA A 314 -11.14 -15.05 -1.72
CA ALA A 314 -10.22 -15.68 -2.65
C ALA A 314 -8.79 -15.72 -2.10
N TRP A 315 -8.35 -14.62 -1.46
CA TRP A 315 -7.02 -14.57 -0.83
C TRP A 315 -6.89 -15.59 0.31
N MET A 316 -7.91 -15.68 1.18
CA MET A 316 -7.92 -16.65 2.28
C MET A 316 -7.93 -18.10 1.78
N LEU A 317 -8.71 -18.41 0.74
CA LEU A 317 -8.75 -19.76 0.16
C LEU A 317 -7.40 -20.17 -0.42
N ARG A 318 -6.73 -19.26 -1.14
CA ARG A 318 -5.41 -19.51 -1.70
C ARG A 318 -4.36 -19.71 -0.62
N ARG A 319 -4.37 -18.86 0.42
CA ARG A 319 -3.45 -19.01 1.55
C ARG A 319 -3.63 -20.35 2.28
N LYS A 320 -4.87 -20.81 2.44
CA LYS A 320 -5.14 -22.16 2.99
C LYS A 320 -4.54 -23.27 2.11
N SER A 321 -4.65 -23.15 0.79
CA SER A 321 -4.07 -24.15 -0.13
C SER A 321 -2.54 -24.16 -0.14
N GLU A 322 -1.89 -23.03 0.17
CA GLU A 322 -0.42 -22.94 0.26
C GLU A 322 0.13 -23.48 1.59
N MET A 323 -0.72 -23.65 2.62
CA MET A 323 -0.36 -24.20 3.93
C MET A 323 -0.58 -25.72 4.05
N LEU A 324 -1.25 -26.34 3.07
CA LEU A 324 -1.54 -27.77 3.01
C LEU A 324 -0.53 -28.49 2.10
#